data_AF-A0A8B7NWE6-F1
#
_entry.id   AF-A0A8B7NWE6-F1
#
_cell.length_a   1.000
_cell.length_b   1.000
_cell.length_c   1.000
_cell.angle_alpha   90.00
_cell.angle_beta   90.00
_cell.angle_gamma   90.00
#
_symmetry.space_group_name_H-M   'P 1'
#
loop_
_entity.id
_entity.type
_entity.pdbx_description
1 polymer ?
#
loop_
_entity_poly.entity_id
_entity_poly.type
_entity_poly.pdbx_seq_one_letter_code
_entity_poly.pdbx_strand_id
1 'polypeptide(L)'
;MDFYEEPYFGFGTKMSKYLMSFSVFVCFVVLSVVSFFLNLGGSVYLLQSGLEQTAAKPLISELFYGYLIVYYSDMPSKYMADHIQEQYECCGAYSPMDWKNVRLPVPNTCRNQITGNQFHLSCGEAVSRYLELFTGLSSGMALIVCFLQLWTFLFVVLIRRGHFRKSQSVENNQDYNED
;
A
#
# COMPACT_ATOMS: atom_id res chain seq x y z
N MET A 1 -11.65 46.25 -24.57
CA MET A 1 -10.40 46.17 -23.80
C MET A 1 -10.39 44.80 -23.17
N ASP A 2 -9.95 43.83 -23.96
CA ASP A 2 -9.72 42.45 -23.57
C ASP A 2 -8.43 42.38 -22.75
N PHE A 3 -8.47 41.76 -21.57
CA PHE A 3 -7.26 41.23 -20.93
C PHE A 3 -7.61 40.14 -19.89
N TYR A 4 -6.98 38.97 -20.11
CA TYR A 4 -6.87 37.75 -19.30
C TYR A 4 -7.96 36.67 -19.41
N GLU A 5 -7.85 35.89 -20.50
CA GLU A 5 -8.14 34.45 -20.51
C GLU A 5 -7.19 33.70 -19.56
N GLU A 6 -7.73 32.95 -18.59
CA GLU A 6 -7.02 31.94 -17.79
C GLU A 6 -7.64 30.55 -18.08
N PRO A 7 -6.89 29.58 -18.62
CA PRO A 7 -7.43 28.32 -19.17
C PRO A 7 -7.79 27.26 -18.12
N TYR A 8 -7.55 27.49 -16.83
CA TYR A 8 -7.82 26.50 -15.76
C TYR A 8 -9.28 26.46 -15.29
N PHE A 9 -10.08 27.49 -15.59
CA PHE A 9 -11.45 27.62 -15.05
C PHE A 9 -12.53 26.90 -15.90
N GLY A 10 -12.23 26.58 -17.17
CA GLY A 10 -13.16 25.89 -18.08
C GLY A 10 -13.35 24.41 -17.77
N PHE A 11 -12.29 23.72 -17.30
CA PHE A 11 -12.39 22.33 -16.85
C PHE A 11 -13.14 22.22 -15.52
N GLY A 12 -12.89 23.17 -14.60
CA GLY A 12 -13.55 23.24 -13.29
C GLY A 12 -15.07 23.44 -13.37
N THR A 13 -15.58 24.23 -14.33
CA THR A 13 -17.03 24.51 -14.46
C THR A 13 -17.81 23.37 -15.11
N LYS A 14 -17.23 22.66 -16.09
CA LYS A 14 -17.83 21.42 -16.62
C LYS A 14 -17.74 20.29 -15.60
N MET A 15 -16.59 20.11 -14.96
CA MET A 15 -16.40 19.09 -13.91
C MET A 15 -17.34 19.35 -12.72
N SER A 16 -17.58 20.63 -12.37
CA SER A 16 -18.54 21.04 -11.34
C SER A 16 -19.97 20.60 -11.66
N LYS A 17 -20.44 20.75 -12.92
CA LYS A 17 -21.77 20.25 -13.31
C LYS A 17 -21.88 18.72 -13.27
N TYR A 18 -20.82 17.98 -13.61
CA TYR A 18 -20.81 16.50 -13.54
C TYR A 18 -20.68 15.97 -12.10
N LEU A 19 -19.84 16.59 -11.26
CA LEU A 19 -19.72 16.31 -9.83
C LEU A 19 -21.03 16.57 -9.07
N MET A 20 -21.86 17.45 -9.60
CA MET A 20 -23.13 17.86 -9.02
C MET A 20 -24.31 16.99 -9.46
N SER A 21 -24.07 15.96 -10.29
CA SER A 21 -25.08 14.93 -10.55
C SER A 21 -25.30 14.07 -9.31
N PHE A 22 -26.56 13.85 -8.94
CA PHE A 22 -26.93 13.03 -7.78
C PHE A 22 -26.30 11.63 -7.83
N SER A 23 -26.23 11.03 -9.03
CA SER A 23 -25.65 9.70 -9.23
C SER A 23 -24.14 9.67 -8.90
N VAL A 24 -23.38 10.68 -9.31
CA VAL A 24 -21.92 10.73 -9.07
C VAL A 24 -21.65 10.91 -7.59
N PHE A 25 -22.43 11.76 -6.91
CA PHE A 25 -22.33 11.95 -5.47
C PHE A 25 -22.59 10.66 -4.69
N VAL A 26 -23.67 9.92 -5.02
CA VAL A 26 -23.98 8.65 -4.35
C VAL A 26 -22.86 7.62 -4.61
N CYS A 27 -22.40 7.48 -5.85
CA CYS A 27 -21.28 6.58 -6.17
C CYS A 27 -20.01 6.96 -5.39
N PHE A 28 -19.68 8.25 -5.30
CA PHE A 28 -18.54 8.73 -4.52
C PHE A 28 -18.66 8.34 -3.05
N VAL A 29 -19.82 8.61 -2.42
CA VAL A 29 -20.06 8.26 -1.01
C VAL A 29 -19.92 6.75 -0.79
N VAL A 30 -20.53 5.93 -1.63
CA VAL A 30 -20.46 4.47 -1.51
C VAL A 30 -19.01 3.97 -1.65
N LEU A 31 -18.29 4.39 -2.69
CA LEU A 31 -16.90 3.97 -2.90
C LEU A 31 -15.97 4.47 -1.79
N SER A 32 -16.16 5.69 -1.30
CA SER A 32 -15.39 6.22 -0.19
C SER A 32 -15.67 5.47 1.12
N VAL A 33 -16.92 5.09 1.40
CA VAL A 33 -17.25 4.30 2.59
C VAL A 33 -16.65 2.89 2.50
N VAL A 34 -16.78 2.21 1.35
CA VAL A 34 -16.21 0.87 1.14
C VAL A 34 -14.69 0.92 1.26
N SER A 35 -14.04 1.88 0.58
CA SER A 35 -12.58 2.02 0.66
C SER A 35 -12.09 2.37 2.07
N PHE A 36 -12.85 3.16 2.84
CA PHE A 36 -12.51 3.47 4.24
C PHE A 36 -12.45 2.20 5.08
N PHE A 37 -13.49 1.34 5.01
CA PHE A 37 -13.50 0.08 5.77
C PHE A 37 -12.44 -0.90 5.31
N LEU A 38 -12.15 -0.98 4.00
CA LEU A 38 -11.08 -1.83 3.49
C LEU A 38 -9.69 -1.36 3.94
N ASN A 39 -9.43 -0.04 3.90
CA ASN A 39 -8.15 0.51 4.35
C ASN A 39 -7.97 0.37 5.87
N LEU A 40 -9.00 0.69 6.64
CA LEU A 40 -8.96 0.57 8.11
C LEU A 40 -8.81 -0.89 8.52
N GLY A 41 -9.66 -1.78 7.98
CA GLY A 41 -9.62 -3.21 8.27
C GLY A 41 -8.31 -3.86 7.83
N GLY A 42 -7.82 -3.54 6.62
CA GLY A 42 -6.54 -4.02 6.11
C GLY A 42 -5.37 -3.55 6.96
N SER A 43 -5.35 -2.28 7.37
CA SER A 43 -4.29 -1.75 8.24
C SER A 43 -4.28 -2.44 9.60
N VAL A 44 -5.45 -2.58 10.24
CA VAL A 44 -5.58 -3.28 11.52
C VAL A 44 -5.14 -4.74 11.40
N TYR A 45 -5.55 -5.44 10.33
CA TYR A 45 -5.17 -6.82 10.10
C TYR A 45 -3.66 -6.98 9.90
N LEU A 46 -3.02 -6.09 9.12
CA LEU A 46 -1.57 -6.10 8.89
C LEU A 46 -0.79 -5.82 10.19
N LEU A 47 -1.24 -4.84 10.99
CA LEU A 47 -0.65 -4.49 12.27
C LEU A 47 -0.80 -5.62 13.31
N GLN A 48 -1.97 -6.28 13.34
CA GLN A 48 -2.23 -7.37 14.27
C GLN A 48 -1.50 -8.66 13.89
N SER A 49 -1.40 -8.95 12.59
CA SER A 49 -0.84 -10.21 12.09
C SER A 49 0.69 -10.22 12.05
N GLY A 50 1.38 -9.17 12.54
CA GLY A 50 2.84 -9.00 12.64
C GLY A 50 3.69 -10.12 12.04
N LEU A 51 4.45 -9.80 10.98
CA LEU A 51 5.12 -10.81 10.13
C LEU A 51 6.16 -11.66 10.87
N GLU A 52 6.81 -11.13 11.91
CA GLU A 52 7.82 -11.85 12.70
C GLU A 52 7.25 -13.00 13.53
N GLN A 53 6.00 -12.89 14.01
CA GLN A 53 5.40 -13.85 14.98
C GLN A 53 4.38 -14.81 14.36
N THR A 54 4.02 -14.62 13.08
CA THR A 54 2.97 -15.38 12.40
C THR A 54 3.53 -16.46 11.46
N ALA A 55 2.65 -17.35 10.99
CA ALA A 55 2.89 -18.39 9.97
C ALA A 55 3.47 -17.89 8.62
N ALA A 56 3.68 -16.59 8.44
CA ALA A 56 4.33 -16.04 7.25
C ALA A 56 5.84 -16.33 7.22
N LYS A 57 6.54 -16.24 8.35
CA LYS A 57 7.97 -16.58 8.45
C LYS A 57 8.28 -17.99 7.97
N PRO A 58 7.61 -19.07 8.45
CA PRO A 58 7.89 -20.42 7.96
C PRO A 58 7.52 -20.58 6.49
N LEU A 59 6.50 -19.88 5.97
CA LEU A 59 6.17 -19.94 4.55
C LEU A 59 7.30 -19.37 3.68
N ILE A 60 7.87 -18.22 4.06
CA ILE A 60 8.99 -17.60 3.35
C ILE A 60 10.23 -18.49 3.44
N SER A 61 10.52 -19.05 4.62
CA SER A 61 11.62 -19.99 4.79
C SER A 61 11.45 -21.25 3.94
N GLU A 62 10.26 -21.88 3.91
CA GLU A 62 9.99 -23.05 3.06
C GLU A 62 10.18 -22.73 1.57
N LEU A 63 9.67 -21.58 1.11
CA LEU A 63 9.85 -21.13 -0.27
C LEU A 63 11.34 -20.99 -0.60
N PHE A 64 12.11 -20.38 0.31
CA PHE A 64 13.54 -20.22 0.13
C PHE A 64 14.28 -21.56 0.15
N TYR A 65 13.87 -22.49 1.01
CA TYR A 65 14.40 -23.85 1.04
C TYR A 65 14.15 -24.59 -0.27
N GLY A 66 12.98 -24.37 -0.89
CA GLY A 66 12.68 -24.83 -2.25
C GLY A 66 13.72 -24.36 -3.28
N TYR A 67 14.09 -23.08 -3.26
CA TYR A 67 15.13 -22.54 -4.15
C TYR A 67 16.51 -23.16 -3.90
N LEU A 68 16.85 -23.49 -2.64
CA LEU A 68 18.11 -24.16 -2.30
C LEU A 68 18.19 -25.57 -2.88
N ILE A 69 17.09 -26.35 -2.85
CA ILE A 69 17.08 -27.72 -3.36
C ILE A 69 17.37 -27.77 -4.88
N VAL A 70 16.82 -26.82 -5.64
CA VAL A 70 16.99 -26.76 -7.10
C VAL A 70 18.10 -25.80 -7.55
N TYR A 71 18.94 -25.33 -6.63
CA TYR A 71 19.92 -24.27 -6.87
C TYR A 71 20.85 -24.49 -8.08
N TYR A 72 21.32 -25.72 -8.33
CA TYR A 72 22.12 -26.03 -9.53
C TYR A 72 21.30 -26.51 -10.73
N SER A 73 20.05 -26.94 -10.51
CA SER A 73 19.19 -27.45 -11.57
C SER A 73 18.46 -26.34 -12.30
N ASP A 74 18.20 -25.22 -11.63
CA ASP A 74 17.35 -24.15 -12.13
C ASP A 74 18.04 -22.79 -12.00
N MET A 75 18.39 -22.20 -13.13
CA MET A 75 19.05 -20.88 -13.21
C MET A 75 18.23 -19.74 -12.57
N PRO A 76 16.90 -19.62 -12.77
CA PRO A 76 16.12 -18.58 -12.10
C PRO A 76 16.12 -18.75 -10.57
N SER A 77 15.99 -19.97 -10.05
CA SER A 77 16.10 -20.21 -8.60
C SER A 77 17.47 -19.84 -8.04
N LYS A 78 18.55 -20.16 -8.78
CA LYS A 78 19.90 -19.74 -8.44
C LYS A 78 20.01 -18.21 -8.32
N TYR A 79 19.58 -17.50 -9.36
CA TYR A 79 19.61 -16.04 -9.40
C TYR A 79 18.83 -15.42 -8.24
N MET A 80 17.65 -15.93 -7.94
CA MET A 80 16.83 -15.45 -6.82
C MET A 80 17.49 -15.72 -5.47
N ALA A 81 18.04 -16.91 -5.25
CA ALA A 81 18.72 -17.26 -4.00
C ALA A 81 19.98 -16.39 -3.77
N ASP A 82 20.79 -16.20 -4.82
CA ASP A 82 22.00 -15.36 -4.79
C ASP A 82 21.64 -13.90 -4.52
N HIS A 83 20.62 -13.37 -5.22
CA HIS A 83 20.19 -11.98 -5.08
C HIS A 83 19.60 -11.69 -3.69
N ILE A 84 18.78 -12.59 -3.15
CA ILE A 84 18.21 -12.43 -1.81
C ILE A 84 19.32 -12.47 -0.75
N GLN A 85 20.29 -13.38 -0.85
CA GLN A 85 21.38 -13.50 0.12
C GLN A 85 22.26 -12.26 0.15
N GLU A 86 22.57 -11.70 -1.02
CA GLU A 86 23.37 -10.48 -1.14
C GLU A 86 22.58 -9.23 -0.69
N GLN A 87 21.32 -9.10 -1.10
CA GLN A 87 20.50 -7.91 -0.82
C GLN A 87 20.10 -7.80 0.66
N TYR A 88 19.82 -8.93 1.32
CA TYR A 88 19.33 -8.98 2.70
C TYR A 88 20.38 -9.45 3.71
N GLU A 89 21.64 -9.62 3.27
CA GLU A 89 22.78 -10.01 4.12
C GLU A 89 22.47 -11.24 5.00
N CYS A 90 21.95 -12.29 4.35
CA CYS A 90 21.43 -13.48 5.01
C CYS A 90 22.03 -14.76 4.43
N CYS A 91 21.86 -15.88 5.14
CA CYS A 91 22.31 -17.17 4.63
C CYS A 91 21.41 -18.34 5.03
N GLY A 92 21.06 -19.15 4.01
CA GLY A 92 20.19 -20.31 4.18
C GLY A 92 18.73 -19.92 4.42
N ALA A 93 17.84 -20.91 4.45
CA ALA A 93 16.40 -20.69 4.58
C ALA A 93 15.96 -20.48 6.03
N TYR A 94 16.39 -21.42 6.88
CA TYR A 94 16.21 -21.46 8.32
C TYR A 94 17.53 -21.25 9.05
N SER A 95 18.62 -21.72 8.46
CA SER A 95 19.95 -21.64 9.04
C SER A 95 21.02 -21.63 7.95
N PRO A 96 22.17 -20.98 8.20
CA PRO A 96 23.35 -21.10 7.35
C PRO A 96 23.78 -22.57 7.07
N MET A 97 23.39 -23.51 7.93
CA MET A 97 23.66 -24.94 7.78
C MET A 97 22.80 -25.64 6.72
N ASP A 98 21.75 -24.99 6.20
CA ASP A 98 20.85 -25.59 5.21
C ASP A 98 21.59 -25.99 3.94
N TRP A 99 22.60 -25.21 3.54
CA TRP A 99 23.52 -25.53 2.44
C TRP A 99 24.21 -26.89 2.62
N LYS A 100 24.64 -27.19 3.84
CA LYS A 100 25.25 -28.48 4.18
C LYS A 100 24.21 -29.61 4.12
N ASN A 101 22.98 -29.35 4.54
CA ASN A 101 21.89 -30.32 4.52
C ASN A 101 21.50 -30.73 3.09
N VAL A 102 21.53 -29.78 2.15
CA VAL A 102 21.30 -30.06 0.71
C VAL A 102 22.56 -30.53 -0.02
N ARG A 103 23.68 -30.74 0.69
CA ARG A 103 24.99 -31.18 0.16
C ARG A 103 25.57 -30.25 -0.90
N LEU A 104 25.31 -28.95 -0.77
CA LEU A 104 25.81 -27.91 -1.66
C LEU A 104 26.85 -27.05 -0.94
N PRO A 105 27.87 -26.54 -1.66
CA PRO A 105 28.77 -25.55 -1.09
C PRO A 105 28.02 -24.24 -0.83
N VAL A 106 28.39 -23.56 0.25
CA VAL A 106 27.87 -22.22 0.55
C VAL A 106 28.37 -21.23 -0.51
N PRO A 107 27.49 -20.48 -1.20
CA PRO A 107 27.90 -19.54 -2.23
C PRO A 107 28.56 -18.29 -1.64
N ASN A 108 29.34 -17.59 -2.46
CA ASN A 108 30.04 -16.36 -2.04
C ASN A 108 29.08 -15.21 -1.69
N THR A 109 27.85 -15.24 -2.20
CA THR A 109 26.78 -14.28 -1.91
C THR A 109 26.31 -14.33 -0.45
N CYS A 110 26.50 -15.46 0.24
CA CYS A 110 26.19 -15.61 1.66
C CYS A 110 27.37 -15.17 2.57
N ARG A 111 28.42 -14.55 2.01
CA ARG A 111 29.55 -14.00 2.76
C ARG A 111 29.61 -12.48 2.65
N ASN A 112 29.97 -11.85 3.76
CA ASN A 112 30.24 -10.42 3.78
C ASN A 112 31.53 -10.11 3.00
N GLN A 113 31.45 -9.20 2.03
CA GLN A 113 32.57 -8.85 1.13
C GLN A 113 33.76 -8.19 1.85
N ILE A 114 33.54 -7.60 3.02
CA ILE A 114 34.55 -6.89 3.79
C ILE A 114 35.26 -7.84 4.76
N THR A 115 34.49 -8.62 5.52
CA THR A 115 35.03 -9.49 6.57
C THR A 115 35.33 -10.91 6.11
N GLY A 116 34.77 -11.35 4.97
CA GLY A 116 34.85 -12.72 4.48
C GLY A 116 34.03 -13.74 5.28
N ASN A 117 33.38 -13.29 6.36
CA ASN A 117 32.58 -14.13 7.25
C ASN A 117 31.21 -14.43 6.63
N GLN A 118 30.69 -15.61 6.96
CA GLN A 118 29.36 -16.04 6.58
C GLN A 118 28.29 -15.28 7.37
N PHE A 119 27.18 -14.90 6.73
CA PHE A 119 26.05 -14.32 7.44
C PHE A 119 25.42 -15.35 8.39
N HIS A 120 25.18 -14.94 9.63
CA HIS A 120 24.56 -15.81 10.66
C HIS A 120 23.04 -15.75 10.67
N LEU A 121 22.45 -14.73 10.02
CA LEU A 121 21.02 -14.50 9.96
C LEU A 121 20.38 -15.39 8.88
N SER A 122 19.25 -16.04 9.20
CA SER A 122 18.48 -16.82 8.21
C SER A 122 17.77 -15.90 7.22
N CYS A 123 17.67 -16.30 5.94
CA CYS A 123 16.99 -15.46 4.95
C CYS A 123 15.49 -15.33 5.21
N GLY A 124 14.83 -16.36 5.77
CA GLY A 124 13.45 -16.24 6.18
C GLY A 124 13.25 -15.16 7.26
N GLU A 125 14.17 -15.04 8.21
CA GLU A 125 14.13 -14.00 9.24
C GLU A 125 14.51 -12.62 8.69
N ALA A 126 15.57 -12.51 7.89
CA ALA A 126 15.98 -11.24 7.30
C ALA A 126 14.87 -10.61 6.44
N VAL A 127 14.25 -11.44 5.58
CA VAL A 127 13.14 -10.99 4.72
C VAL A 127 11.89 -10.68 5.54
N SER A 128 11.58 -11.46 6.58
CA SER A 128 10.43 -11.18 7.45
C SER A 128 10.58 -9.84 8.18
N ARG A 129 11.76 -9.54 8.73
CA ARG A 129 12.05 -8.24 9.37
C ARG A 129 11.92 -7.07 8.39
N TYR A 130 12.41 -7.25 7.17
CA TYR A 130 12.26 -6.24 6.13
C TYR A 130 10.79 -6.00 5.82
N LEU A 131 10.02 -7.06 5.55
CA LEU A 131 8.60 -6.95 5.25
C LEU A 131 7.80 -6.37 6.43
N GLU A 132 8.19 -6.65 7.67
CA GLU A 132 7.56 -6.05 8.86
C GLU A 132 7.69 -4.52 8.84
N LEU A 133 8.88 -3.99 8.56
CA LEU A 133 9.09 -2.55 8.43
C LEU A 133 8.23 -1.95 7.30
N PHE A 134 8.18 -2.61 6.14
CA PHE A 134 7.40 -2.16 4.99
C PHE A 134 5.90 -2.19 5.25
N THR A 135 5.40 -3.25 5.88
CA THR A 135 3.99 -3.34 6.26
C THR A 135 3.62 -2.27 7.28
N GLY A 136 4.49 -2.00 8.26
CA GLY A 136 4.37 -0.87 9.19
C GLY A 136 4.22 0.47 8.47
N LEU A 137 5.12 0.78 7.54
CA LEU A 137 5.06 2.00 6.73
C LEU A 137 3.78 2.09 5.88
N SER A 138 3.42 0.98 5.20
CA SER A 138 2.22 0.94 4.34
C SER A 138 0.93 1.13 5.15
N SER A 139 0.84 0.54 6.33
CA SER A 139 -0.32 0.69 7.23
C SER A 139 -0.42 2.11 7.77
N GLY A 140 0.72 2.74 8.11
CA GLY A 140 0.77 4.16 8.47
C GLY A 140 0.22 5.08 7.37
N MET A 141 0.65 4.87 6.12
CA MET A 141 0.15 5.63 4.97
C MET A 141 -1.36 5.42 4.76
N ALA A 142 -1.84 4.19 4.90
CA ALA A 142 -3.27 3.88 4.78
C ALA A 142 -4.12 4.55 5.87
N LEU A 143 -3.63 4.62 7.11
CA LEU A 143 -4.32 5.33 8.20
C LEU A 143 -4.38 6.85 7.96
N ILE A 144 -3.31 7.44 7.40
CA ILE A 144 -3.31 8.85 6.99
C ILE A 144 -4.37 9.09 5.90
N VAL A 145 -4.48 8.20 4.91
CA VAL A 145 -5.52 8.28 3.88
C VAL A 145 -6.92 8.19 4.51
N CYS A 146 -7.14 7.29 5.46
CA CYS A 146 -8.41 7.19 6.20
C CYS A 146 -8.76 8.50 6.90
N PHE A 147 -7.78 9.16 7.53
CA PHE A 147 -7.97 10.46 8.17
C PHE A 147 -8.37 11.53 7.15
N LEU A 148 -7.68 11.61 6.00
CA LEU A 148 -8.02 12.56 4.93
C LEU A 148 -9.41 12.27 4.31
N GLN A 149 -9.82 11.01 4.24
CA GLN A 149 -11.15 10.63 3.79
C GLN A 149 -12.25 11.20 4.70
N LEU A 150 -12.08 11.17 6.03
CA LEU A 150 -13.03 11.77 6.98
C LEU A 150 -13.19 13.27 6.74
N TRP A 151 -12.08 13.99 6.55
CA TRP A 151 -12.12 15.41 6.19
C TRP A 151 -12.83 15.65 4.87
N THR A 152 -12.55 14.83 3.86
CA THR A 152 -13.20 14.91 2.56
C THR A 152 -14.71 14.73 2.69
N PHE A 153 -15.17 13.76 3.49
CA PHE A 153 -16.59 13.57 3.78
C PHE A 153 -17.23 14.80 4.43
N LEU A 154 -16.57 15.39 5.43
CA LEU A 154 -17.05 16.60 6.09
C LEU A 154 -17.20 17.77 5.10
N PHE A 155 -16.16 18.05 4.31
CA PHE A 155 -16.20 19.12 3.32
C PHE A 155 -17.29 18.91 2.27
N VAL A 156 -17.42 17.68 1.76
CA VAL A 156 -18.44 17.33 0.77
C VAL A 156 -19.86 17.52 1.32
N VAL A 157 -20.13 17.12 2.56
CA VAL A 157 -21.43 17.33 3.21
C VAL A 157 -21.73 18.82 3.42
N LEU A 158 -20.73 19.60 3.86
CA LEU A 158 -20.87 21.04 4.05
C LEU A 158 -21.17 21.77 2.74
N ILE A 159 -20.44 21.45 1.67
CA ILE A 159 -20.65 22.03 0.34
C ILE A 159 -22.06 21.69 -0.17
N ARG A 160 -22.50 20.44 -0.03
CA ARG A 160 -23.84 20.02 -0.47
C ARG A 160 -24.96 20.72 0.30
N ARG A 161 -24.81 20.86 1.62
CA ARG A 161 -25.75 21.63 2.46
C ARG A 161 -25.79 23.11 2.07
N GLY A 162 -24.61 23.70 1.81
CA GLY A 162 -24.51 25.09 1.33
C GLY A 162 -25.22 25.30 0.00
N HIS A 163 -25.02 24.38 -0.95
CA HIS A 163 -25.67 24.45 -2.26
C HIS A 163 -27.20 24.33 -2.15
N PHE A 164 -27.70 23.37 -1.36
CA PHE A 164 -29.15 23.16 -1.20
C PHE A 164 -29.84 24.40 -0.60
N ARG A 165 -29.21 25.03 0.40
CA ARG A 165 -29.70 26.29 1.00
C ARG A 165 -29.77 27.42 -0.03
N LYS A 166 -28.77 27.53 -0.91
CA LYS A 166 -28.77 28.55 -1.98
C LYS A 166 -29.89 28.32 -2.98
N SER A 167 -30.12 27.07 -3.41
CA SER A 167 -31.22 26.73 -4.33
C SER A 167 -32.57 27.15 -3.78
N GLN A 168 -32.83 26.85 -2.49
CA GLN A 168 -34.08 27.20 -1.82
C GLN A 168 -34.26 28.72 -1.68
N SER A 169 -33.17 29.47 -1.44
CA SER A 169 -33.25 30.94 -1.37
C SER A 169 -33.55 31.60 -2.71
N VAL A 170 -33.16 30.99 -3.83
CA VAL A 170 -33.47 31.54 -5.17
C VAL A 170 -34.94 31.30 -5.51
N GLU A 171 -35.44 30.09 -5.24
CA GLU A 171 -36.85 29.73 -5.46
C GLU A 171 -37.79 30.63 -4.65
N ASN A 172 -37.52 30.83 -3.35
CA ASN A 172 -38.30 31.73 -2.52
C ASN A 172 -38.28 33.20 -3.02
N ASN A 173 -37.15 33.69 -3.56
CA ASN A 173 -37.07 35.07 -4.07
C ASN A 173 -37.81 35.26 -5.40
N GLN A 174 -38.04 34.20 -6.18
CA GLN A 174 -38.84 34.28 -7.40
C GLN A 174 -40.33 34.42 -7.09
N ASP A 175 -40.81 33.69 -6.09
CA ASP A 175 -42.20 33.76 -5.61
C ASP A 175 -42.59 35.19 -5.18
N TYR A 176 -41.67 35.90 -4.50
CA TYR A 176 -41.88 37.30 -4.10
C TYR A 176 -41.96 38.33 -5.25
N ASN A 177 -41.53 38.00 -6.47
CA ASN A 177 -41.54 38.94 -7.60
C ASN A 177 -42.75 38.75 -8.53
N GLU A 178 -43.60 37.75 -8.27
CA GLU A 178 -44.81 37.47 -9.07
C GLU A 178 -46.12 37.98 -8.42
N ASP A 179 -46.05 38.50 -7.19
CA ASP A 179 -47.12 39.21 -6.45
C ASP A 179 -46.98 40.74 -6.54
#